data_AF-A0A924YZK2-F1
#
_entry.id   AF-A0A924YZK2-F1
#
_cell.length_a   1.000
_cell.length_b   1.000
_cell.length_c   1.000
_cell.angle_alpha   90.00
_cell.angle_beta   90.00
_cell.angle_gamma   90.00
#
_symmetry.space_group_name_H-M   'P 1'
#
loop_
_entity.id
_entity.type
_entity.pdbx_description
1 polymer ?
#
loop_
_entity_poly.entity_id
_entity_poly.type
_entity_poly.pdbx_seq_one_letter_code
_entity_poly.pdbx_strand_id
1 'polypeptide(L)'
;AEVDAFVNDKRPDAYARLVERLLASPHYGERWGRHWLDAAGYADSDGYTINDRDRPWAYKYRDWVIRALNDDKPIDEFIVEQLAGDEFLNGKFANLSPIDIDRLTATGFLRMVSDGTDDRSVDQDLAKNAVVADTLKMVSSSLLGLTVGCAQCHDHRYDPISQADYYRLRAIFEPALNWKRWQGRLKTLYTDADRAAAAAIEADVAKVATEKNSKQTEYMAKALELELAKHPEELRGKLRDAYNTPADKRSPEQQQLLKERPSVNISPGVLYQYLPKEADELKAFDTRMGEMRSKKPVEEFLHCLFEEDGEPPPTHIFHRGDHRQPKEAVTAAMLEIATPPGQRVEFPVNDGSINSTGRRLAFAKHLVSGRDPLLPRALANRLWLHHFGRGLVNTPGDFGQLGERPTHPELLDWLAAELFQVSGTALAAGFSQGKVDSESPVASAIPLRVGTNGHGFKRQHRLLMTSTTYRQSAARRPELEAVDPSNQLFGRMSVRRLDAEVLRDRVLA
;
A
#
# COMPACT_ATOMS: atom_id res chain seq x y z
N ALA A 1 7.06 -19.68 -31.70
CA ALA A 1 8.20 -20.17 -30.91
C ALA A 1 7.78 -21.07 -29.74
N GLU A 2 7.22 -20.55 -28.63
CA GLU A 2 6.90 -21.40 -27.46
C GLU A 2 5.80 -22.45 -27.71
N VAL A 3 4.76 -22.08 -28.46
CA VAL A 3 3.67 -23.01 -28.85
C VAL A 3 4.22 -24.13 -29.72
N ASP A 4 5.06 -23.78 -30.72
CA ASP A 4 5.67 -24.76 -31.62
C ASP A 4 6.60 -25.72 -30.86
N ALA A 5 7.37 -25.21 -29.89
CA ALA A 5 8.22 -26.03 -29.03
C ALA A 5 7.41 -27.05 -28.23
N PHE A 6 6.24 -26.66 -27.69
CA PHE A 6 5.36 -27.57 -26.97
C PHE A 6 4.68 -28.59 -27.90
N VAL A 7 4.13 -28.16 -29.04
CA VAL A 7 3.43 -29.05 -30.00
C VAL A 7 4.36 -30.12 -30.58
N ASN A 8 5.65 -29.78 -30.73
CA ASN A 8 6.67 -30.69 -31.22
C ASN A 8 7.31 -31.56 -30.13
N ASP A 9 7.08 -31.28 -28.84
CA ASP A 9 7.57 -32.11 -27.74
C ASP A 9 6.74 -33.39 -27.61
N LYS A 10 7.35 -34.53 -27.94
CA LYS A 10 6.69 -35.85 -27.91
C LYS A 10 6.84 -36.60 -26.59
N ARG A 11 7.51 -36.01 -25.60
CA ARG A 11 7.68 -36.66 -24.30
C ARG A 11 6.33 -36.78 -23.57
N PRO A 12 6.11 -37.87 -22.81
CA PRO A 12 4.85 -38.06 -22.08
C PRO A 12 4.60 -36.99 -21.00
N ASP A 13 5.65 -36.35 -20.50
CA ASP A 13 5.61 -35.28 -19.50
C ASP A 13 5.68 -33.86 -20.09
N ALA A 14 5.56 -33.69 -21.41
CA ALA A 14 5.71 -32.41 -22.11
C ALA A 14 4.85 -31.28 -21.49
N TYR A 15 3.60 -31.58 -21.13
CA TYR A 15 2.69 -30.59 -20.51
C TYR A 15 3.16 -30.19 -19.10
N ALA A 16 3.53 -31.16 -18.27
CA ALA A 16 4.03 -30.87 -16.92
C ALA A 16 5.31 -30.03 -16.98
N ARG A 17 6.22 -30.36 -17.90
CA ARG A 17 7.43 -29.58 -18.16
C ARG A 17 7.13 -28.15 -18.63
N LEU A 18 6.11 -27.97 -19.47
CA LEU A 18 5.65 -26.64 -19.87
C LEU A 18 5.18 -25.84 -18.65
N VAL A 19 4.36 -26.44 -17.79
CA VAL A 19 3.86 -25.80 -16.56
C VAL A 19 5.03 -25.38 -15.66
N GLU A 20 5.97 -26.29 -15.36
CA GLU A 20 7.14 -25.94 -14.53
C GLU A 20 7.95 -24.80 -15.13
N ARG A 21 8.20 -24.85 -16.44
CA ARG A 21 8.96 -23.81 -17.13
C ARG A 21 8.28 -22.45 -17.06
N LEU A 22 6.94 -22.40 -17.22
CA LEU A 22 6.17 -21.15 -17.13
C LEU A 22 6.08 -20.63 -15.69
N LEU A 23 5.95 -21.51 -14.69
CA LEU A 23 5.96 -21.12 -13.28
C LEU A 23 7.36 -20.66 -12.80
N ALA A 24 8.43 -21.11 -13.47
CA ALA A 24 9.80 -20.66 -13.22
C ALA A 24 10.16 -19.35 -13.95
N SER A 25 9.33 -18.89 -14.89
CA SER A 25 9.58 -17.65 -15.64
C SER A 25 9.39 -16.41 -14.75
N PRO A 26 10.23 -15.37 -14.87
CA PRO A 26 10.02 -14.10 -14.15
C PRO A 26 8.68 -13.41 -14.53
N HIS A 27 8.15 -13.71 -15.72
CA HIS A 27 6.84 -13.21 -16.17
C HIS A 27 5.66 -13.82 -15.38
N TYR A 28 5.89 -14.88 -14.60
CA TYR A 28 4.87 -15.44 -13.70
C TYR A 28 4.43 -14.38 -12.68
N GLY A 29 5.38 -13.77 -11.96
CA GLY A 29 5.13 -12.75 -10.95
C GLY A 29 4.51 -11.48 -11.54
N GLU A 30 4.93 -11.06 -12.74
CA GLU A 30 4.32 -9.91 -13.42
C GLU A 30 2.84 -10.16 -13.73
N ARG A 31 2.52 -11.34 -14.28
CA ARG A 31 1.16 -11.70 -14.68
C ARG A 31 0.24 -11.92 -13.48
N TRP A 32 0.70 -12.68 -12.49
CA TRP A 32 -0.11 -13.00 -11.31
C TRP A 32 -0.13 -11.87 -10.28
N GLY A 33 0.92 -11.05 -10.25
CA GLY A 33 0.98 -9.85 -9.42
C GLY A 33 -0.15 -8.89 -9.74
N ARG A 34 -0.50 -8.69 -11.02
CA ARG A 34 -1.67 -7.87 -11.41
C ARG A 34 -2.95 -8.29 -10.69
N HIS A 35 -3.26 -9.58 -10.68
CA HIS A 35 -4.48 -10.08 -10.04
C HIS A 35 -4.53 -9.82 -8.54
N TRP A 36 -3.38 -9.90 -7.86
CA TRP A 36 -3.28 -9.54 -6.45
C TRP A 36 -3.38 -8.02 -6.25
N LEU A 37 -2.69 -7.24 -7.07
CA LEU A 37 -2.66 -5.78 -7.00
C LEU A 37 -4.04 -5.17 -7.25
N ASP A 38 -4.84 -5.75 -8.14
CA ASP A 38 -6.25 -5.39 -8.34
C ASP A 38 -7.05 -5.59 -7.05
N ALA A 39 -6.85 -6.69 -6.33
CA ALA A 39 -7.52 -6.98 -5.07
C ALA A 39 -7.03 -6.09 -3.91
N ALA A 40 -5.75 -5.70 -3.93
CA ALA A 40 -5.15 -4.75 -2.99
C ALA A 40 -5.61 -3.30 -3.25
N GLY A 41 -6.20 -3.02 -4.42
CA GLY A 41 -6.58 -1.66 -4.82
C GLY A 41 -5.40 -0.81 -5.26
N TYR A 42 -4.33 -1.43 -5.78
CA TYR A 42 -3.12 -0.73 -6.21
C TYR A 42 -3.46 0.36 -7.23
N ALA A 43 -2.96 1.57 -6.98
CA ALA A 43 -2.98 2.68 -7.91
C ALA A 43 -1.69 3.50 -7.74
N ASP A 44 -1.21 4.05 -8.86
CA ASP A 44 -0.08 4.98 -8.86
C ASP A 44 -0.49 6.40 -8.42
N SER A 45 -1.76 6.62 -8.06
CA SER A 45 -2.33 7.89 -7.60
C SER A 45 -3.29 7.72 -6.41
N ASP A 46 -3.68 8.84 -5.78
CA ASP A 46 -4.47 8.87 -4.55
C ASP A 46 -5.97 8.59 -4.73
N GLY A 47 -6.52 8.80 -5.92
CA GLY A 47 -7.90 8.48 -6.28
C GLY A 47 -8.99 9.21 -5.47
N TYR A 48 -8.64 10.23 -4.68
CA TYR A 48 -9.56 10.86 -3.71
C TYR A 48 -10.24 12.14 -4.24
N THR A 49 -9.50 13.02 -4.91
CA THR A 49 -10.03 14.24 -5.54
C THR A 49 -9.68 14.30 -7.02
N ILE A 50 -10.27 15.24 -7.75
CA ILE A 50 -9.94 15.49 -9.17
C ILE A 50 -8.49 15.95 -9.40
N ASN A 51 -7.81 16.41 -8.35
CA ASN A 51 -6.39 16.76 -8.43
C ASN A 51 -5.49 15.52 -8.51
N ASP A 52 -6.06 14.33 -8.21
CA ASP A 52 -5.49 12.98 -8.23
C ASP A 52 -3.95 12.94 -8.17
N ARG A 53 -3.41 12.98 -6.96
CA ARG A 53 -1.96 13.11 -6.76
C ARG A 53 -1.24 11.79 -6.98
N ASP A 54 -0.13 11.86 -7.69
CA ASP A 54 0.76 10.71 -7.88
C ASP A 54 1.32 10.21 -6.56
N ARG A 55 1.58 8.90 -6.49
CA ARG A 55 2.27 8.19 -5.41
C ARG A 55 3.65 7.77 -5.91
N PRO A 56 4.70 8.62 -5.76
CA PRO A 56 5.97 8.40 -6.44
C PRO A 56 6.69 7.10 -6.06
N TRP A 57 6.33 6.53 -4.91
CA TRP A 57 6.99 5.37 -4.31
C TRP A 57 6.10 4.12 -4.21
N ALA A 58 4.84 4.18 -4.67
CA ALA A 58 3.91 3.05 -4.60
C ALA A 58 4.42 1.84 -5.40
N TYR A 59 5.15 2.08 -6.49
CA TYR A 59 5.73 1.04 -7.35
C TYR A 59 6.61 0.03 -6.58
N LYS A 60 7.23 0.43 -5.45
CA LYS A 60 8.02 -0.50 -4.63
C LYS A 60 7.16 -1.63 -4.04
N TYR A 61 5.90 -1.37 -3.70
CA TYR A 61 4.95 -2.41 -3.27
C TYR A 61 4.55 -3.33 -4.43
N ARG A 62 4.27 -2.78 -5.61
CA ARG A 62 4.05 -3.57 -6.84
C ARG A 62 5.22 -4.52 -7.10
N ASP A 63 6.44 -4.00 -7.07
CA ASP A 63 7.64 -4.77 -7.35
C ASP A 63 7.90 -5.81 -6.23
N TRP A 64 7.54 -5.50 -4.98
CA TRP A 64 7.54 -6.48 -3.88
C TRP A 64 6.57 -7.63 -4.15
N VAL A 65 5.33 -7.36 -4.59
CA VAL A 65 4.35 -8.42 -4.92
C VAL A 65 4.89 -9.31 -6.05
N ILE A 66 5.42 -8.71 -7.11
CA ILE A 66 5.99 -9.45 -8.25
C ILE A 66 7.15 -10.35 -7.79
N ARG A 67 8.07 -9.81 -6.98
CA ARG A 67 9.20 -10.56 -6.42
C ARG A 67 8.70 -11.69 -5.52
N ALA A 68 7.80 -11.41 -4.57
CA ALA A 68 7.29 -12.41 -3.64
C ALA A 68 6.63 -13.60 -4.34
N LEU A 69 5.88 -13.35 -5.43
CA LEU A 69 5.32 -14.43 -6.25
C LEU A 69 6.41 -15.19 -7.02
N ASN A 70 7.36 -14.49 -7.63
CA ASN A 70 8.45 -15.13 -8.37
C ASN A 70 9.34 -16.01 -7.47
N ASP A 71 9.61 -15.57 -6.25
CA ASP A 71 10.38 -16.29 -5.25
C ASP A 71 9.58 -17.43 -4.59
N ASP A 72 8.30 -17.57 -4.94
CA ASP A 72 7.35 -18.52 -4.35
C ASP A 72 7.27 -18.37 -2.82
N LYS A 73 7.25 -17.11 -2.34
CA LYS A 73 7.15 -16.77 -0.91
C LYS A 73 5.98 -17.55 -0.28
N PRO A 74 6.18 -18.19 0.88
CA PRO A 74 5.10 -18.88 1.59
C PRO A 74 3.88 -17.97 1.77
N ILE A 75 2.67 -18.50 1.51
CA ILE A 75 1.44 -17.69 1.52
C ILE A 75 1.19 -17.09 2.90
N ASP A 76 1.52 -17.82 3.97
CA ASP A 76 1.43 -17.34 5.34
C ASP A 76 2.34 -16.13 5.59
N GLU A 77 3.61 -16.19 5.16
CA GLU A 77 4.53 -15.05 5.22
C GLU A 77 4.05 -13.88 4.36
N PHE A 78 3.59 -14.15 3.13
CA PHE A 78 3.05 -13.14 2.21
C PHE A 78 1.88 -12.36 2.82
N ILE A 79 0.98 -13.03 3.53
CA ILE A 79 -0.16 -12.37 4.20
C ILE A 79 0.29 -11.67 5.49
N VAL A 80 1.15 -12.29 6.28
CA VAL A 80 1.62 -11.73 7.56
C VAL A 80 2.43 -10.45 7.35
N GLU A 81 3.36 -10.43 6.39
CA GLU A 81 4.17 -9.25 6.12
C GLU A 81 3.33 -8.09 5.58
N GLN A 82 2.30 -8.36 4.77
CA GLN A 82 1.40 -7.30 4.28
C GLN A 82 0.53 -6.67 5.37
N LEU A 83 0.13 -7.45 6.38
CA LEU A 83 -0.70 -6.94 7.47
C LEU A 83 0.13 -6.29 8.60
N ALA A 84 1.33 -6.81 8.86
CA ALA A 84 2.09 -6.49 10.07
C ALA A 84 3.62 -6.56 9.90
N GLY A 85 4.15 -6.40 8.69
CA GLY A 85 5.58 -6.43 8.41
C GLY A 85 6.39 -5.42 9.24
N ASP A 86 5.82 -4.24 9.50
CA ASP A 86 6.42 -3.20 10.34
C ASP A 86 6.52 -3.57 11.81
N GLU A 87 5.59 -4.38 12.34
CA GLU A 87 5.57 -4.79 13.76
C GLU A 87 6.78 -5.70 14.10
N PHE A 88 7.44 -6.30 13.10
CA PHE A 88 8.69 -7.05 13.31
C PHE A 88 9.92 -6.17 13.55
N LEU A 89 9.86 -4.88 13.22
CA LEU A 89 10.99 -3.96 13.33
C LEU A 89 11.14 -3.41 14.75
N ASN A 90 10.16 -3.63 15.63
CA ASN A 90 10.13 -3.10 17.00
C ASN A 90 10.42 -1.59 17.04
N GLY A 91 9.76 -0.81 16.17
CA GLY A 91 9.86 0.65 16.11
C GLY A 91 11.21 1.19 15.63
N LYS A 92 12.12 0.33 15.13
CA LYS A 92 13.41 0.75 14.57
C LYS A 92 13.26 1.04 13.08
N PHE A 93 12.98 2.30 12.76
CA PHE A 93 12.81 2.74 11.38
C PHE A 93 14.00 3.52 10.79
N ALA A 94 15.14 3.52 11.47
CA ALA A 94 16.39 4.11 11.00
C ALA A 94 17.40 3.01 10.66
N ASN A 95 18.20 3.23 9.61
CA ASN A 95 19.23 2.28 9.15
C ASN A 95 18.64 0.87 8.89
N LEU A 96 17.53 0.84 8.16
CA LEU A 96 16.79 -0.38 7.86
C LEU A 96 17.70 -1.41 7.16
N SER A 97 17.69 -2.65 7.65
CA SER A 97 18.34 -3.76 6.96
C SER A 97 17.53 -4.17 5.72
N PRO A 98 18.08 -4.94 4.76
CA PRO A 98 17.33 -5.39 3.60
C PRO A 98 16.04 -6.15 3.94
N ILE A 99 16.02 -6.94 5.02
CA ILE A 99 14.82 -7.65 5.47
C ILE A 99 13.80 -6.69 6.09
N ASP A 100 14.23 -5.65 6.80
CA ASP A 100 13.33 -4.64 7.34
C ASP A 100 12.68 -3.83 6.21
N ILE A 101 13.45 -3.49 5.17
CA ILE A 101 12.94 -2.84 3.96
C ILE A 101 11.92 -3.74 3.27
N ASP A 102 12.19 -5.05 3.13
CA ASP A 102 11.26 -6.00 2.50
C ASP A 102 9.93 -6.07 3.25
N ARG A 103 9.99 -6.26 4.57
CA ARG A 103 8.80 -6.33 5.43
C ARG A 103 8.01 -5.04 5.48
N LEU A 104 8.69 -3.90 5.57
CA LEU A 104 8.04 -2.59 5.58
C LEU A 104 7.44 -2.26 4.20
N THR A 105 8.05 -2.71 3.11
CA THR A 105 7.47 -2.55 1.76
C THR A 105 6.16 -3.34 1.62
N ALA A 106 6.07 -4.53 2.21
CA ALA A 106 4.88 -5.37 2.18
C ALA A 106 3.64 -4.66 2.77
N THR A 107 3.81 -3.88 3.84
CA THR A 107 2.69 -3.15 4.47
C THR A 107 2.13 -2.03 3.59
N GLY A 108 2.73 -1.76 2.43
CA GLY A 108 2.12 -0.95 1.36
C GLY A 108 0.72 -1.42 0.99
N PHE A 109 0.41 -2.72 1.14
CA PHE A 109 -0.94 -3.29 1.03
C PHE A 109 -2.01 -2.45 1.76
N LEU A 110 -1.71 -1.99 2.98
CA LEU A 110 -2.64 -1.22 3.82
C LEU A 110 -2.67 0.29 3.50
N ARG A 111 -1.96 0.73 2.46
CA ARG A 111 -1.91 2.13 1.98
C ARG A 111 -2.37 2.29 0.54
N MET A 112 -2.87 1.23 -0.10
CA MET A 112 -3.28 1.30 -1.50
C MET A 112 -4.68 1.89 -1.73
N VAL A 113 -5.52 1.98 -0.69
CA VAL A 113 -6.88 2.53 -0.79
C VAL A 113 -6.88 4.02 -1.13
N SER A 114 -8.03 4.57 -1.53
CA SER A 114 -8.15 6.01 -1.78
C SER A 114 -7.72 6.82 -0.56
N ASP A 115 -6.88 7.84 -0.78
CA ASP A 115 -6.23 8.57 0.32
C ASP A 115 -6.21 10.08 0.07
N GLY A 116 -7.05 10.81 0.80
CA GLY A 116 -7.13 12.27 0.77
C GLY A 116 -6.24 12.99 1.79
N THR A 117 -5.43 12.26 2.57
CA THR A 117 -4.79 12.82 3.78
C THR A 117 -3.61 13.74 3.51
N ASP A 118 -3.08 13.77 2.29
CA ASP A 118 -2.12 14.79 1.87
C ASP A 118 -2.81 16.04 1.28
N ASP A 119 -4.09 15.98 0.90
CA ASP A 119 -4.80 17.10 0.28
C ASP A 119 -5.33 18.11 1.31
N ARG A 120 -4.58 19.19 1.56
CA ARG A 120 -4.98 20.26 2.50
C ARG A 120 -6.29 20.98 2.15
N SER A 121 -6.86 20.77 0.96
CA SER A 121 -8.14 21.38 0.56
C SER A 121 -9.38 20.62 1.04
N VAL A 122 -9.22 19.42 1.59
CA VAL A 122 -10.35 18.58 2.05
C VAL A 122 -10.47 18.56 3.58
N ASP A 123 -11.64 18.16 4.08
CA ASP A 123 -11.84 17.85 5.50
C ASP A 123 -10.92 16.69 5.91
N GLN A 124 -9.91 17.01 6.71
CA GLN A 124 -8.86 16.06 7.09
C GLN A 124 -9.36 14.95 7.99
N ASP A 125 -10.31 15.23 8.89
CA ASP A 125 -10.80 14.21 9.82
C ASP A 125 -11.73 13.22 9.11
N LEU A 126 -12.50 13.72 8.14
CA LEU A 126 -13.28 12.89 7.23
C LEU A 126 -12.35 12.03 6.36
N ALA A 127 -11.32 12.62 5.73
CA ALA A 127 -10.39 11.91 4.86
C ALA A 127 -9.66 10.76 5.59
N LYS A 128 -9.15 11.02 6.81
CA LYS A 128 -8.49 9.99 7.62
C LYS A 128 -9.44 8.86 8.00
N ASN A 129 -10.67 9.17 8.41
CA ASN A 129 -11.66 8.14 8.72
C ASN A 129 -12.09 7.34 7.47
N ALA A 130 -12.16 7.98 6.30
CA ALA A 130 -12.42 7.32 5.03
C ALA A 130 -11.32 6.31 4.70
N VAL A 131 -10.04 6.68 4.85
CA VAL A 131 -8.91 5.75 4.66
C VAL A 131 -9.02 4.53 5.58
N VAL A 132 -9.38 4.71 6.86
CA VAL A 132 -9.59 3.58 7.78
C VAL A 132 -10.71 2.66 7.29
N ALA A 133 -11.85 3.24 6.90
CA ALA A 133 -13.00 2.47 6.43
C ALA A 133 -12.72 1.72 5.12
N ASP A 134 -12.06 2.38 4.16
CA ASP A 134 -11.70 1.78 2.88
C ASP A 134 -10.62 0.71 3.06
N THR A 135 -9.68 0.88 4.01
CA THR A 135 -8.71 -0.16 4.37
C THR A 135 -9.43 -1.40 4.88
N LEU A 136 -10.43 -1.25 5.77
CA LEU A 136 -11.22 -2.38 6.26
C LEU A 136 -12.02 -3.05 5.15
N LYS A 137 -12.59 -2.28 4.22
CA LYS A 137 -13.28 -2.80 3.04
C LYS A 137 -12.34 -3.60 2.14
N MET A 138 -11.14 -3.07 1.87
CA MET A 138 -10.13 -3.75 1.08
C MET A 138 -9.67 -5.04 1.76
N VAL A 139 -9.30 -5.00 3.04
CA VAL A 139 -8.86 -6.19 3.81
C VAL A 139 -9.96 -7.25 3.86
N SER A 140 -11.20 -6.87 4.21
CA SER A 140 -12.30 -7.83 4.34
C SER A 140 -12.70 -8.46 3.00
N SER A 141 -12.77 -7.68 1.92
CA SER A 141 -13.12 -8.23 0.62
C SER A 141 -11.98 -9.07 0.03
N SER A 142 -10.72 -8.63 0.14
CA SER A 142 -9.54 -9.33 -0.41
C SER A 142 -9.16 -10.59 0.36
N LEU A 143 -9.18 -10.53 1.71
CA LEU A 143 -8.72 -11.61 2.56
C LEU A 143 -9.85 -12.46 3.12
N LEU A 144 -10.98 -11.88 3.49
CA LEU A 144 -12.08 -12.64 4.12
C LEU A 144 -13.18 -13.04 3.13
N GLY A 145 -13.20 -12.42 1.94
CA GLY A 145 -14.29 -12.59 0.98
C GLY A 145 -15.62 -12.12 1.56
N LEU A 146 -15.64 -11.05 2.35
CA LEU A 146 -16.86 -10.50 2.96
C LEU A 146 -16.94 -8.98 2.76
N THR A 147 -18.14 -8.46 2.56
CA THR A 147 -18.39 -7.00 2.54
C THR A 147 -18.80 -6.48 3.92
N VAL A 148 -17.84 -6.21 4.78
CA VAL A 148 -18.13 -5.73 6.15
C VAL A 148 -18.54 -4.25 6.21
N GLY A 149 -18.27 -3.47 5.15
CA GLY A 149 -18.39 -2.00 5.16
C GLY A 149 -19.79 -1.47 5.47
N CYS A 150 -20.86 -2.19 5.10
CA CYS A 150 -22.22 -1.77 5.46
C CYS A 150 -22.45 -1.76 6.97
N ALA A 151 -21.69 -2.54 7.74
CA ALA A 151 -21.77 -2.57 9.20
C ALA A 151 -21.18 -1.31 9.88
N GLN A 152 -20.59 -0.37 9.12
CA GLN A 152 -20.01 0.86 9.68
C GLN A 152 -21.05 1.72 10.41
N CYS A 153 -22.26 1.82 9.85
CA CYS A 153 -23.30 2.76 10.31
C CYS A 153 -24.41 2.08 11.13
N HIS A 154 -24.68 0.81 10.88
CA HIS A 154 -25.73 0.01 11.54
C HIS A 154 -25.37 -1.47 11.40
N ASP A 155 -26.09 -2.38 12.06
CA ASP A 155 -25.87 -3.82 11.84
C ASP A 155 -26.06 -4.16 10.36
N HIS A 156 -25.19 -4.99 9.80
CA HIS A 156 -25.23 -5.33 8.40
C HIS A 156 -26.61 -5.86 8.00
N ARG A 157 -27.12 -5.40 6.84
CA ARG A 157 -28.52 -5.60 6.45
C ARG A 157 -28.88 -7.07 6.20
N TYR A 158 -27.92 -7.87 5.69
CA TYR A 158 -28.16 -9.22 5.20
C TYR A 158 -27.34 -10.26 5.97
N ASP A 159 -26.02 -10.08 6.01
CA ASP A 159 -25.13 -10.91 6.82
C ASP A 159 -25.24 -10.59 8.32
N PRO A 160 -25.09 -11.57 9.21
CA PRO A 160 -25.14 -11.38 10.66
C PRO A 160 -23.83 -10.78 11.18
N ILE A 161 -23.50 -9.58 10.70
CA ILE A 161 -22.33 -8.80 11.10
C ILE A 161 -22.85 -7.58 11.85
N SER A 162 -22.66 -7.54 13.17
CA SER A 162 -23.09 -6.41 13.97
C SER A 162 -22.23 -5.16 13.70
N GLN A 163 -22.78 -3.98 13.97
CA GLN A 163 -22.00 -2.75 13.97
C GLN A 163 -20.80 -2.89 14.92
N ALA A 164 -21.03 -3.49 16.09
CA ALA A 164 -19.96 -3.72 17.06
C ALA A 164 -18.80 -4.54 16.46
N ASP A 165 -19.09 -5.60 15.70
CA ASP A 165 -18.04 -6.42 15.07
C ASP A 165 -17.22 -5.64 14.02
N TYR A 166 -17.84 -4.74 13.27
CA TYR A 166 -17.10 -3.83 12.40
C TYR A 166 -16.08 -2.99 13.18
N TYR A 167 -16.47 -2.41 14.32
CA TYR A 167 -15.55 -1.60 15.13
C TYR A 167 -14.53 -2.46 15.89
N ARG A 168 -14.82 -3.73 16.20
CA ARG A 168 -13.82 -4.67 16.72
C ARG A 168 -12.76 -5.02 15.69
N LEU A 169 -13.15 -5.24 14.44
CA LEU A 169 -12.22 -5.42 13.32
C LEU A 169 -11.41 -4.13 13.10
N ARG A 170 -12.05 -2.96 13.14
CA ARG A 170 -11.37 -1.65 13.06
C ARG A 170 -10.30 -1.46 14.13
N ALA A 171 -10.58 -1.86 15.36
CA ALA A 171 -9.67 -1.70 16.49
C ALA A 171 -8.32 -2.44 16.32
N ILE A 172 -8.23 -3.38 15.37
CA ILE A 172 -6.99 -4.05 14.98
C ILE A 172 -6.07 -3.08 14.22
N PHE A 173 -6.61 -2.22 13.36
CA PHE A 173 -5.85 -1.35 12.45
C PHE A 173 -5.73 0.10 12.96
N GLU A 174 -6.62 0.52 13.85
CA GLU A 174 -6.65 1.89 14.36
C GLU A 174 -5.36 2.37 15.08
N PRO A 175 -4.53 1.52 15.72
CA PRO A 175 -3.24 1.96 16.24
C PRO A 175 -2.34 2.60 15.16
N ALA A 176 -2.17 1.94 14.01
CA ALA A 176 -1.38 2.45 12.89
C ALA A 176 -2.15 3.47 12.00
N LEU A 177 -3.49 3.41 12.00
CA LEU A 177 -4.37 4.31 11.25
C LEU A 177 -5.18 5.23 12.17
N ASN A 178 -4.53 5.80 13.18
CA ASN A 178 -5.19 6.63 14.18
C ASN A 178 -5.62 7.96 13.56
N TRP A 179 -6.92 8.13 13.29
CA TRP A 179 -7.43 9.35 12.64
C TRP A 179 -7.25 10.63 13.48
N LYS A 180 -7.06 10.52 14.80
CA LYS A 180 -6.75 11.68 15.67
C LYS A 180 -5.26 11.99 15.70
N ARG A 181 -4.41 10.96 15.64
CA ARG A 181 -2.95 11.06 15.62
C ARG A 181 -2.42 10.44 14.33
N TRP A 182 -2.77 11.06 13.22
CA TRP A 182 -2.49 10.50 11.89
C TRP A 182 -1.00 10.44 11.63
N GLN A 183 -0.53 9.24 11.30
CA GLN A 183 0.85 9.00 10.89
C GLN A 183 0.98 9.13 9.39
N GLY A 184 2.16 9.56 8.95
CA GLY A 184 2.47 9.63 7.52
C GLY A 184 2.43 8.26 6.84
N ARG A 185 2.53 8.28 5.51
CA ARG A 185 2.53 7.08 4.65
C ARG A 185 3.87 6.82 3.96
N LEU A 186 4.85 7.68 4.23
CA LEU A 186 6.19 7.57 3.66
C LEU A 186 7.22 7.32 4.74
N LYS A 187 8.10 6.33 4.52
CA LYS A 187 9.27 6.10 5.36
C LYS A 187 10.56 6.22 4.57
N THR A 188 11.47 7.06 5.07
CA THR A 188 12.74 7.32 4.40
C THR A 188 13.67 6.11 4.47
N LEU A 189 14.35 5.84 3.36
CA LEU A 189 15.43 4.86 3.29
C LEU A 189 16.80 5.48 3.58
N TYR A 190 16.87 6.79 3.86
CA TYR A 190 18.13 7.44 4.22
C TYR A 190 18.72 6.87 5.50
N THR A 191 19.98 6.47 5.39
CA THR A 191 20.79 6.03 6.53
C THR A 191 21.39 7.22 7.27
N ASP A 192 21.93 6.98 8.46
CA ASP A 192 22.70 7.99 9.18
C ASP A 192 23.97 8.39 8.42
N ALA A 193 24.56 7.47 7.65
CA ALA A 193 25.68 7.77 6.78
C ALA A 193 25.29 8.73 5.65
N ASP A 194 24.12 8.53 5.04
CA ASP A 194 23.59 9.44 4.00
C ASP A 194 23.28 10.82 4.58
N ARG A 195 22.66 10.87 5.78
CA ARG A 195 22.42 12.11 6.51
C ARG A 195 23.72 12.84 6.82
N ALA A 196 24.75 12.14 7.28
CA ALA A 196 26.06 12.73 7.56
C ALA A 196 26.74 13.25 6.28
N ALA A 197 26.68 12.51 5.17
CA ALA A 197 27.21 12.93 3.88
C ALA A 197 26.47 14.17 3.34
N ALA A 198 25.14 14.18 3.40
CA ALA A 198 24.32 15.33 3.00
C ALA A 198 24.59 16.56 3.87
N ALA A 199 24.77 16.38 5.18
CA ALA A 199 25.11 17.46 6.11
C ALA A 199 26.51 18.04 5.86
N ALA A 200 27.50 17.20 5.55
CA ALA A 200 28.84 17.64 5.16
C ALA A 200 28.81 18.49 3.89
N ILE A 201 28.03 18.07 2.88
CA ILE A 201 27.83 18.84 1.65
C ILE A 201 27.15 20.18 1.93
N GLU A 202 26.10 20.23 2.76
CA GLU A 202 25.49 21.52 3.13
C GLU A 202 26.42 22.42 3.93
N ALA A 203 27.29 21.87 4.78
CA ALA A 203 28.30 22.65 5.47
C ALA A 203 29.30 23.29 4.50
N ASP A 204 29.70 22.58 3.44
CA ASP A 204 30.56 23.15 2.40
C ASP A 204 29.82 24.16 1.50
N VAL A 205 28.55 23.90 1.17
CA VAL A 205 27.70 24.86 0.46
C VAL A 205 27.52 26.14 1.27
N ALA A 206 27.40 26.04 2.60
CA ALA A 206 27.31 27.20 3.48
C ALA A 206 28.57 28.09 3.45
N LYS A 207 29.76 27.50 3.26
CA LYS A 207 31.00 28.27 3.05
C LYS A 207 30.93 29.06 1.74
N VAL A 208 30.55 28.41 0.64
CA VAL A 208 30.38 29.05 -0.68
C VAL A 208 29.28 30.11 -0.65
N ALA A 209 28.19 29.86 0.07
CA ALA A 209 27.11 30.84 0.28
C ALA A 209 27.61 32.06 1.06
N THR A 210 28.49 31.86 2.04
CA THR A 210 29.11 32.95 2.81
C THR A 210 30.00 33.81 1.92
N GLU A 211 30.86 33.18 1.10
CA GLU A 211 31.67 33.87 0.08
C GLU A 211 30.80 34.67 -0.90
N LYS A 212 29.74 34.05 -1.44
CA LYS A 212 28.77 34.70 -2.31
C LYS A 212 28.13 35.91 -1.62
N ASN A 213 27.70 35.78 -0.37
CA ASN A 213 27.06 36.86 0.37
C ASN A 213 28.03 38.04 0.58
N SER A 214 29.29 37.78 0.92
CA SER A 214 30.31 38.83 1.02
C SER A 214 30.53 39.56 -0.31
N LYS A 215 30.65 38.82 -1.42
CA LYS A 215 30.76 39.39 -2.77
C LYS A 215 29.52 40.17 -3.18
N GLN A 216 28.34 39.66 -2.89
CA GLN A 216 27.08 40.33 -3.17
C GLN A 216 27.01 41.66 -2.42
N THR A 217 27.38 41.72 -1.13
CA THR A 217 27.44 42.99 -0.39
C THR A 217 28.43 43.97 -1.01
N GLU A 218 29.63 43.51 -1.41
CA GLU A 218 30.63 44.34 -2.11
C GLU A 218 30.08 44.92 -3.42
N TYR A 219 29.43 44.09 -4.24
CA TYR A 219 28.92 44.48 -5.55
C TYR A 219 27.69 45.37 -5.45
N MET A 220 26.81 45.14 -4.47
CA MET A 220 25.70 46.03 -4.17
C MET A 220 26.18 47.42 -3.76
N ALA A 221 27.24 47.51 -2.94
CA ALA A 221 27.84 48.80 -2.60
C ALA A 221 28.43 49.51 -3.83
N LYS A 222 29.16 48.79 -4.70
CA LYS A 222 29.68 49.36 -5.96
C LYS A 222 28.57 49.84 -6.89
N ALA A 223 27.50 49.06 -7.05
CA ALA A 223 26.35 49.45 -7.87
C ALA A 223 25.65 50.71 -7.31
N LEU A 224 25.52 50.81 -5.99
CA LEU A 224 25.00 52.01 -5.33
C LEU A 224 25.87 53.23 -5.63
N GLU A 225 27.20 53.11 -5.53
CA GLU A 225 28.11 54.22 -5.86
C GLU A 225 27.97 54.69 -7.31
N LEU A 226 27.86 53.75 -8.26
CA LEU A 226 27.64 54.07 -9.68
C LEU A 226 26.31 54.80 -9.93
N GLU A 227 25.26 54.46 -9.19
CA GLU A 227 23.98 55.16 -9.28
C GLU A 227 24.03 56.53 -8.60
N LEU A 228 24.63 56.62 -7.41
CA LEU A 228 24.79 57.88 -6.68
C LEU A 228 25.62 58.91 -7.47
N ALA A 229 26.58 58.48 -8.28
CA ALA A 229 27.35 59.36 -9.16
C ALA A 229 26.46 60.14 -10.17
N LYS A 230 25.29 59.60 -10.54
CA LYS A 230 24.32 60.25 -11.43
C LYS A 230 23.48 61.33 -10.74
N HIS A 231 23.59 61.47 -9.42
CA HIS A 231 22.87 62.47 -8.63
C HIS A 231 23.76 63.64 -8.19
N PRO A 232 23.17 64.83 -7.91
CA PRO A 232 23.89 65.98 -7.38
C PRO A 232 24.65 65.65 -6.09
N GLU A 233 25.85 66.21 -5.93
CA GLU A 233 26.78 65.88 -4.85
C GLU A 233 26.17 66.06 -3.45
N GLU A 234 25.38 67.11 -3.25
CA GLU A 234 24.68 67.43 -2.01
C GLU A 234 23.66 66.36 -1.56
N LEU A 235 23.17 65.54 -2.50
CA LEU A 235 22.17 64.50 -2.25
C LEU A 235 22.77 63.11 -2.08
N ARG A 236 24.01 62.88 -2.52
CA ARG A 236 24.63 61.54 -2.50
C ARG A 236 24.72 60.95 -1.10
N GLY A 237 25.11 61.74 -0.11
CA GLY A 237 25.18 61.32 1.29
C GLY A 237 23.80 60.92 1.84
N LYS A 238 22.80 61.79 1.68
CA LYS A 238 21.42 61.56 2.13
C LYS A 238 20.80 60.32 1.49
N LEU A 239 21.07 60.08 0.20
CA LEU A 239 20.58 58.92 -0.54
C LEU A 239 21.26 57.63 -0.08
N ARG A 240 22.58 57.66 0.18
CA ARG A 240 23.31 56.51 0.74
C ARG A 240 22.80 56.12 2.12
N ASP A 241 22.58 57.11 2.98
CA ASP A 241 22.06 56.88 4.33
C ASP A 241 20.63 56.31 4.28
N ALA A 242 19.78 56.86 3.39
CA ALA A 242 18.43 56.37 3.18
C ALA A 242 18.42 54.91 2.66
N TYR A 243 19.32 54.56 1.74
CA TYR A 243 19.45 53.21 1.20
C TYR A 243 19.88 52.20 2.27
N ASN A 244 20.94 52.52 3.03
CA ASN A 244 21.50 51.66 4.07
C ASN A 244 20.59 51.51 5.30
N THR A 245 19.64 52.43 5.51
CA THR A 245 18.66 52.31 6.60
C THR A 245 17.64 51.21 6.26
N PRO A 246 17.42 50.21 7.14
CA PRO A 246 16.40 49.17 6.94
C PRO A 246 15.03 49.76 6.65
N ALA A 247 14.25 49.15 5.75
CA ALA A 247 13.02 49.73 5.22
C ALA A 247 11.99 50.12 6.29
N ASP A 248 11.89 49.32 7.34
CA ASP A 248 11.04 49.50 8.52
C ASP A 248 11.53 50.60 9.49
N LYS A 249 12.78 51.04 9.34
CA LYS A 249 13.44 52.06 10.18
C LYS A 249 13.71 53.39 9.47
N ARG A 250 13.32 53.51 8.19
CA ARG A 250 13.51 54.74 7.41
C ARG A 250 12.60 55.86 7.92
N SER A 251 13.13 57.06 8.10
CA SER A 251 12.34 58.25 8.42
C SER A 251 11.39 58.62 7.27
N PRO A 252 10.31 59.38 7.52
CA PRO A 252 9.42 59.87 6.46
C PRO A 252 10.17 60.59 5.33
N GLU A 253 11.20 61.36 5.67
CA GLU A 253 12.05 62.07 4.72
C GLU A 253 12.90 61.11 3.87
N GLN A 254 13.47 60.07 4.48
CA GLN A 254 14.23 59.03 3.75
C GLN A 254 13.33 58.21 2.82
N GLN A 255 12.11 57.88 3.26
CA GLN A 255 11.12 57.18 2.43
C GLN A 255 10.70 58.03 1.23
N GLN A 256 10.41 59.32 1.47
CA GLN A 256 10.07 60.27 0.41
C GLN A 256 11.24 60.45 -0.58
N LEU A 257 12.47 60.56 -0.08
CA LEU A 257 13.68 60.73 -0.89
C LEU A 257 13.92 59.54 -1.85
N LEU A 258 13.71 58.31 -1.39
CA LEU A 258 13.80 57.10 -2.22
C LEU A 258 12.59 56.93 -3.15
N LYS A 259 11.41 57.42 -2.77
CA LYS A 259 10.22 57.41 -3.64
C LYS A 259 10.37 58.35 -4.83
N GLU A 260 10.99 59.51 -4.64
CA GLU A 260 11.33 60.45 -5.71
C GLU A 260 12.46 59.96 -6.61
N ARG A 261 13.32 59.05 -6.12
CA ARG A 261 14.47 58.49 -6.84
C ARG A 261 14.52 56.96 -6.69
N PRO A 262 13.56 56.24 -7.30
CA PRO A 262 13.44 54.79 -7.12
C PRO A 262 14.65 54.01 -7.64
N SER A 263 15.43 54.59 -8.57
CA SER A 263 16.63 53.96 -9.13
C SER A 263 17.74 53.72 -8.10
N VAL A 264 17.74 54.44 -6.98
CA VAL A 264 18.69 54.25 -5.88
C VAL A 264 18.38 53.00 -5.04
N ASN A 265 17.14 52.51 -5.08
CA ASN A 265 16.73 51.32 -4.34
C ASN A 265 17.11 50.02 -5.09
N ILE A 266 18.42 49.85 -5.33
CA ILE A 266 19.01 48.71 -6.05
C ILE A 266 18.80 47.42 -5.23
N SER A 267 18.44 46.34 -5.92
CA SER A 267 18.34 44.99 -5.35
C SER A 267 19.28 44.02 -6.07
N PRO A 268 19.59 42.84 -5.48
CA PRO A 268 20.41 41.83 -6.15
C PRO A 268 19.87 41.42 -7.53
N GLY A 269 18.54 41.43 -7.71
CA GLY A 269 17.89 41.04 -8.97
C GLY A 269 18.12 42.01 -10.14
N VAL A 270 18.57 43.24 -9.89
CA VAL A 270 18.88 44.24 -10.94
C VAL A 270 20.36 44.53 -11.08
N LEU A 271 21.24 43.82 -10.35
CA LEU A 271 22.67 44.08 -10.34
C LEU A 271 23.30 44.04 -11.75
N TYR A 272 22.78 43.16 -12.63
CA TYR A 272 23.25 43.03 -14.01
C TYR A 272 23.13 44.31 -14.85
N GLN A 273 22.23 45.24 -14.47
CA GLN A 273 22.05 46.53 -15.17
C GLN A 273 23.19 47.51 -14.88
N TYR A 274 23.91 47.29 -13.78
CA TYR A 274 25.01 48.15 -13.32
C TYR A 274 26.37 47.47 -13.51
N LEU A 275 26.44 46.18 -13.15
CA LEU A 275 27.64 45.38 -13.04
C LEU A 275 27.38 43.98 -13.64
N PRO A 276 27.32 43.85 -14.98
CA PRO A 276 26.95 42.59 -15.64
C PRO A 276 27.93 41.45 -15.36
N LYS A 277 29.24 41.73 -15.32
CA LYS A 277 30.28 40.72 -15.07
C LYS A 277 30.20 40.16 -13.65
N GLU A 278 29.98 41.03 -12.68
CA GLU A 278 29.83 40.69 -11.26
C GLU A 278 28.51 39.94 -11.00
N ALA A 279 27.44 40.29 -11.72
CA ALA A 279 26.20 39.53 -11.69
C ALA A 279 26.38 38.10 -12.23
N ASP A 280 27.16 37.93 -13.30
CA ASP A 280 27.54 36.60 -13.82
C ASP A 280 28.39 35.81 -12.80
N GLU A 281 29.29 36.47 -12.07
CA GLU A 281 30.06 35.83 -10.99
C GLU A 281 29.15 35.32 -9.86
N LEU A 282 28.18 36.13 -9.40
CA LEU A 282 27.21 35.68 -8.38
C LEU A 282 26.35 34.50 -8.87
N LYS A 283 26.02 34.47 -10.16
CA LYS A 283 25.33 33.33 -10.79
C LYS A 283 26.22 32.09 -10.83
N ALA A 284 27.52 32.24 -11.08
CA ALA A 284 28.46 31.13 -11.03
C ALA A 284 28.56 30.51 -9.62
N PHE A 285 28.45 31.32 -8.56
CA PHE A 285 28.29 30.80 -7.19
C PHE A 285 27.03 29.94 -7.03
N ASP A 286 25.88 30.37 -7.57
CA ASP A 286 24.64 29.59 -7.53
C ASP A 286 24.76 28.27 -8.28
N THR A 287 25.36 28.28 -9.46
CA THR A 287 25.66 27.07 -10.23
C THR A 287 26.56 26.13 -9.43
N ARG A 288 27.65 26.64 -8.85
CA ARG A 288 28.57 25.84 -8.03
C ARG A 288 27.88 25.23 -6.81
N MET A 289 27.04 26.00 -6.11
CA MET A 289 26.26 25.48 -4.98
C MET A 289 25.26 24.40 -5.42
N GLY A 290 24.62 24.58 -6.58
CA GLY A 290 23.75 23.57 -7.19
C GLY A 290 24.49 22.27 -7.53
N GLU A 291 25.66 22.36 -8.15
CA GLU A 291 26.55 21.22 -8.45
C GLU A 291 27.08 20.53 -7.20
N MET A 292 27.26 21.25 -6.10
CA MET A 292 27.60 20.65 -4.81
C MET A 292 26.40 19.89 -4.24
N ARG A 293 25.21 20.49 -4.25
CA ARG A 293 23.97 19.85 -3.77
C ARG A 293 23.56 18.64 -4.60
N SER A 294 23.87 18.59 -5.89
CA SER A 294 23.59 17.42 -6.73
C SER A 294 24.43 16.19 -6.39
N LYS A 295 25.52 16.36 -5.63
CA LYS A 295 26.34 15.26 -5.11
C LYS A 295 25.78 14.65 -3.82
N LYS A 296 24.70 15.19 -3.27
CA LYS A 296 24.04 14.58 -2.12
C LYS A 296 23.53 13.20 -2.49
N PRO A 297 23.55 12.24 -1.55
CA PRO A 297 22.84 10.99 -1.75
C PRO A 297 21.38 11.26 -2.13
N VAL A 298 20.77 10.37 -2.93
CA VAL A 298 19.37 10.51 -3.32
C VAL A 298 18.53 9.93 -2.18
N GLU A 299 17.59 10.72 -1.66
CA GLU A 299 16.66 10.25 -0.65
C GLU A 299 15.50 9.50 -1.32
N GLU A 300 15.36 8.22 -0.98
CA GLU A 300 14.26 7.37 -1.42
C GLU A 300 13.30 7.06 -0.26
N PHE A 301 12.06 6.71 -0.59
CA PHE A 301 11.03 6.42 0.40
C PHE A 301 10.31 5.11 0.08
N LEU A 302 9.73 4.51 1.12
CA LEU A 302 8.73 3.45 1.03
C LEU A 302 7.34 4.05 1.24
N HIS A 303 6.37 3.67 0.41
CA HIS A 303 4.96 3.96 0.63
C HIS A 303 4.33 2.80 1.42
N CYS A 304 4.21 2.95 2.74
CA CYS A 304 3.95 1.85 3.66
C CYS A 304 3.10 2.27 4.87
N LEU A 305 2.45 1.30 5.51
CA LEU A 305 1.89 1.49 6.83
C LEU A 305 2.93 1.15 7.89
N PHE A 306 3.02 1.97 8.92
CA PHE A 306 3.83 1.71 10.08
C PHE A 306 3.09 2.19 11.32
N GLU A 307 3.42 1.59 12.45
CA GLU A 307 2.93 2.00 13.76
C GLU A 307 4.06 2.58 14.59
N GLU A 308 4.00 3.89 14.77
CA GLU A 308 4.76 4.61 15.79
C GLU A 308 3.89 4.70 17.06
N ASP A 309 4.47 4.40 18.22
CA ASP A 309 3.83 4.35 19.53
C ASP A 309 2.93 3.12 19.77
N GLY A 310 3.37 2.23 20.67
CA GLY A 310 2.64 1.00 21.03
C GLY A 310 1.43 1.19 21.94
N GLU A 311 0.98 2.42 22.22
CA GLU A 311 -0.20 2.64 23.06
C GLU A 311 -1.48 2.58 22.21
N PRO A 312 -2.34 1.56 22.37
CA PRO A 312 -3.53 1.43 21.54
C PRO A 312 -4.56 2.52 21.89
N PRO A 313 -5.06 3.29 20.90
CA PRO A 313 -6.17 4.20 21.16
C PRO A 313 -7.45 3.41 21.51
N PRO A 314 -8.33 3.96 22.35
CA PRO A 314 -9.64 3.36 22.57
C PRO A 314 -10.50 3.50 21.31
N THR A 315 -10.86 2.36 20.70
CA THR A 315 -11.79 2.31 19.57
C THR A 315 -13.22 2.36 20.07
N HIS A 316 -14.04 3.23 19.50
CA HIS A 316 -15.44 3.42 19.86
C HIS A 316 -16.35 3.09 18.69
N ILE A 317 -17.54 2.56 18.99
CA ILE A 317 -18.63 2.48 18.02
C ILE A 317 -19.12 3.89 17.73
N PHE A 318 -19.31 4.23 16.46
CA PHE A 318 -19.81 5.55 16.08
C PHE A 318 -21.30 5.52 15.80
N HIS A 319 -22.02 6.51 16.32
CA HIS A 319 -23.44 6.67 16.04
C HIS A 319 -23.63 6.91 14.53
N ARG A 320 -24.26 5.93 13.85
CA ARG A 320 -24.48 5.97 12.39
C ARG A 320 -23.20 6.20 11.57
N GLY A 321 -22.06 5.73 12.08
CA GLY A 321 -20.76 5.88 11.41
C GLY A 321 -20.12 7.27 11.54
N ASP A 322 -20.76 8.24 12.21
CA ASP A 322 -20.21 9.59 12.39
C ASP A 322 -19.13 9.57 13.49
N HIS A 323 -17.87 9.70 13.07
CA HIS A 323 -16.68 9.68 13.95
C HIS A 323 -16.64 10.77 15.02
N ARG A 324 -17.50 11.79 14.90
CA ARG A 324 -17.66 12.85 15.91
C ARG A 324 -18.65 12.48 17.01
N GLN A 325 -19.35 11.36 16.88
CA GLN A 325 -20.34 10.86 17.83
C GLN A 325 -19.93 9.46 18.36
N PRO A 326 -18.82 9.36 19.12
CA PRO A 326 -18.41 8.10 19.72
C PRO A 326 -19.43 7.66 20.79
N LYS A 327 -19.66 6.35 20.88
CA LYS A 327 -20.49 5.71 21.89
C LYS A 327 -19.64 4.82 22.80
N GLU A 328 -20.02 3.57 23.01
CA GLU A 328 -19.26 2.59 23.78
C GLU A 328 -17.93 2.21 23.11
N ALA A 329 -16.93 1.92 23.94
CA ALA A 329 -15.65 1.38 23.49
C ALA A 329 -15.76 -0.12 23.20
N VAL A 330 -14.94 -0.61 22.27
CA VAL A 330 -14.84 -2.03 21.94
C VAL A 330 -13.38 -2.50 21.92
N THR A 331 -13.18 -3.78 22.26
CA THR A 331 -11.89 -4.45 22.18
C THR A 331 -11.68 -5.03 20.78
N ALA A 332 -10.44 -4.99 20.28
CA ALA A 332 -10.08 -5.59 19.00
C ALA A 332 -10.39 -7.09 18.99
N ALA A 333 -11.09 -7.56 17.95
CA ALA A 333 -11.49 -8.95 17.82
C ALA A 333 -11.85 -9.31 16.37
N MET A 334 -11.86 -10.61 16.08
CA MET A 334 -12.36 -11.18 14.84
C MET A 334 -13.89 -11.02 14.74
N LEU A 335 -14.41 -11.04 13.51
CA LEU A 335 -15.85 -11.09 13.25
C LEU A 335 -16.45 -12.33 13.91
N GLU A 336 -17.55 -12.18 14.65
CA GLU A 336 -18.15 -13.31 15.37
C GLU A 336 -18.62 -14.42 14.43
N ILE A 337 -19.14 -14.05 13.25
CA ILE A 337 -19.56 -14.98 12.19
C ILE A 337 -18.42 -15.89 11.69
N ALA A 338 -17.16 -15.48 11.85
CA ALA A 338 -15.99 -16.26 11.44
C ALA A 338 -15.42 -17.11 12.58
N THR A 339 -16.11 -17.17 13.73
CA THR A 339 -15.67 -17.90 14.93
C THR A 339 -16.76 -18.87 15.39
N PRO A 340 -16.39 -19.96 16.12
CA PRO A 340 -17.39 -20.82 16.73
C PRO A 340 -18.29 -20.02 17.68
N PRO A 341 -19.60 -20.34 17.78
CA PRO A 341 -20.52 -19.63 18.67
C PRO A 341 -20.00 -19.55 20.11
N GLY A 342 -19.94 -18.33 20.66
CA GLY A 342 -19.43 -18.06 22.01
C GLY A 342 -17.91 -18.12 22.17
N GLN A 343 -17.14 -18.31 21.09
CA GLN A 343 -15.67 -18.38 21.11
C GLN A 343 -15.04 -17.24 20.30
N ARG A 344 -15.49 -16.01 20.55
CA ARG A 344 -14.91 -14.84 19.87
C ARG A 344 -13.40 -14.78 20.09
N VAL A 345 -12.66 -14.56 19.01
CA VAL A 345 -11.20 -14.43 19.04
C VAL A 345 -10.85 -12.96 19.23
N GLU A 346 -10.32 -12.61 20.40
CA GLU A 346 -9.89 -11.25 20.72
C GLU A 346 -8.40 -11.04 20.46
N PHE A 347 -8.03 -9.80 20.13
CA PHE A 347 -6.66 -9.36 19.88
C PHE A 347 -6.30 -8.17 20.79
N PRO A 348 -6.33 -8.32 22.13
CA PRO A 348 -6.06 -7.21 23.05
C PRO A 348 -4.57 -6.84 23.13
N VAL A 349 -3.72 -7.40 22.26
CA VAL A 349 -2.25 -7.33 22.37
C VAL A 349 -1.80 -5.87 22.53
N ASN A 350 -0.93 -5.70 23.51
CA ASN A 350 -0.18 -4.50 23.88
C ASN A 350 1.03 -5.00 24.68
N ASP A 351 1.89 -5.76 24.00
CA ASP A 351 3.10 -6.32 24.61
C ASP A 351 4.16 -5.22 24.68
N GLY A 352 4.46 -4.76 25.90
CA GLY A 352 5.45 -3.70 26.13
C GLY A 352 6.88 -4.06 25.72
N SER A 353 7.15 -5.30 25.28
CA SER A 353 8.44 -5.71 24.71
C SER A 353 8.61 -5.36 23.23
N ILE A 354 7.53 -5.00 22.53
CA ILE A 354 7.55 -4.55 21.14
C ILE A 354 7.08 -3.09 21.06
N ASN A 355 7.70 -2.27 20.21
CA ASN A 355 7.30 -0.86 20.02
C ASN A 355 6.11 -0.75 19.04
N SER A 356 5.10 -1.59 19.23
CA SER A 356 3.81 -1.58 18.54
C SER A 356 2.78 -2.28 19.42
N THR A 357 1.50 -2.20 19.09
CA THR A 357 0.45 -2.92 19.81
C THR A 357 0.48 -4.42 19.54
N GLY A 358 1.02 -4.89 18.41
CA GLY A 358 1.02 -6.31 18.06
C GLY A 358 -0.34 -6.84 17.57
N ARG A 359 -1.35 -5.96 17.42
CA ARG A 359 -2.72 -6.36 17.08
C ARG A 359 -2.81 -6.88 15.65
N ARG A 360 -2.15 -6.21 14.69
CA ARG A 360 -2.19 -6.66 13.29
C ARG A 360 -1.41 -7.95 13.13
N LEU A 361 -0.28 -8.12 13.83
CA LEU A 361 0.46 -9.38 13.80
C LEU A 361 -0.34 -10.54 14.40
N ALA A 362 -1.05 -10.31 15.51
CA ALA A 362 -1.92 -11.32 16.11
C ALA A 362 -3.08 -11.71 15.19
N PHE A 363 -3.72 -10.72 14.56
CA PHE A 363 -4.76 -10.94 13.56
C PHE A 363 -4.22 -11.72 12.35
N ALA A 364 -3.09 -11.30 11.79
CA ALA A 364 -2.48 -11.96 10.64
C ALA A 364 -2.12 -13.41 10.94
N LYS A 365 -1.51 -13.68 12.10
CA LYS A 365 -1.22 -15.04 12.58
C LYS A 365 -2.48 -15.88 12.77
N HIS A 366 -3.59 -15.28 13.20
CA HIS A 366 -4.86 -15.98 13.30
C HIS A 366 -5.37 -16.41 11.91
N LEU A 367 -5.38 -15.50 10.94
CA LEU A 367 -5.83 -15.79 9.57
C LEU A 367 -5.05 -16.94 8.92
N VAL A 368 -3.73 -16.98 9.11
CA VAL A 368 -2.87 -18.01 8.51
C VAL A 368 -2.72 -19.27 9.38
N SER A 369 -3.37 -19.34 10.55
CA SER A 369 -3.21 -20.46 11.48
C SER A 369 -3.89 -21.76 11.04
N GLY A 370 -4.60 -21.76 9.91
CA GLY A 370 -5.46 -22.86 9.45
C GLY A 370 -6.77 -23.01 10.25
N ARG A 371 -7.01 -22.14 11.23
CA ARG A 371 -8.26 -22.07 12.01
C ARG A 371 -9.27 -21.08 11.43
N ASP A 372 -8.80 -20.09 10.67
CA ASP A 372 -9.69 -19.15 10.00
C ASP A 372 -10.34 -19.84 8.78
N PRO A 373 -11.68 -19.83 8.67
CA PRO A 373 -12.38 -20.49 7.58
C PRO A 373 -12.42 -19.66 6.28
N LEU A 374 -12.09 -18.37 6.32
CA LEU A 374 -12.39 -17.43 5.24
C LEU A 374 -11.20 -17.20 4.31
N LEU A 375 -10.01 -16.91 4.85
CA LEU A 375 -8.79 -16.63 4.08
C LEU A 375 -8.45 -17.74 3.09
N PRO A 376 -8.37 -19.03 3.51
CA PRO A 376 -8.06 -20.10 2.58
C PRO A 376 -9.06 -20.22 1.42
N ARG A 377 -10.36 -20.04 1.69
CA ARG A 377 -11.42 -20.12 0.67
C ARG A 377 -11.40 -18.91 -0.26
N ALA A 378 -11.20 -17.71 0.28
CA ALA A 378 -11.10 -16.48 -0.49
C ALA A 378 -9.92 -16.52 -1.48
N LEU A 379 -8.76 -17.02 -1.04
CA LEU A 379 -7.58 -17.19 -1.89
C LEU A 379 -7.77 -18.31 -2.92
N ALA A 380 -8.24 -19.50 -2.50
CA ALA A 380 -8.48 -20.62 -3.41
C ALA A 380 -9.49 -20.27 -4.52
N ASN A 381 -10.56 -19.56 -4.17
CA ASN A 381 -11.56 -19.12 -5.14
C ASN A 381 -11.00 -18.11 -6.14
N ARG A 382 -10.13 -17.17 -5.72
CA ARG A 382 -9.47 -16.22 -6.63
C ARG A 382 -8.53 -16.94 -7.60
N LEU A 383 -7.71 -17.87 -7.10
CA LEU A 383 -6.82 -18.68 -7.93
C LEU A 383 -7.61 -19.49 -8.97
N TRP A 384 -8.75 -20.06 -8.56
CA TRP A 384 -9.67 -20.73 -9.47
C TRP A 384 -10.24 -19.76 -10.50
N LEU A 385 -10.84 -18.64 -10.07
CA LEU A 385 -11.41 -17.62 -10.95
C LEU A 385 -10.43 -17.19 -12.04
N HIS A 386 -9.19 -16.87 -11.68
CA HIS A 386 -8.20 -16.38 -12.64
C HIS A 386 -7.65 -17.45 -13.59
N HIS A 387 -7.84 -18.74 -13.29
CA HIS A 387 -7.52 -19.84 -14.20
C HIS A 387 -8.69 -20.21 -15.10
N PHE A 388 -9.89 -20.34 -14.54
CA PHE A 388 -11.09 -20.85 -15.21
C PHE A 388 -12.02 -19.76 -15.78
N GLY A 389 -11.74 -18.48 -15.50
CA GLY A 389 -12.54 -17.33 -15.95
C GLY A 389 -13.85 -17.12 -15.20
N ARG A 390 -14.19 -18.03 -14.28
CA ARG A 390 -15.36 -17.95 -13.38
C ARG A 390 -14.97 -18.56 -12.03
N GLY A 391 -15.34 -17.90 -10.94
CA GLY A 391 -15.09 -18.41 -9.59
C GLY A 391 -16.01 -19.58 -9.25
N LEU A 392 -15.61 -20.39 -8.26
CA LEU A 392 -16.54 -21.33 -7.61
C LEU A 392 -17.64 -20.54 -6.90
N VAL A 393 -17.25 -19.44 -6.26
CA VAL A 393 -18.09 -18.30 -5.90
C VAL A 393 -17.75 -17.18 -6.88
N ASN A 394 -18.70 -16.78 -7.72
CA ASN A 394 -18.42 -15.81 -8.80
C ASN A 394 -18.35 -14.34 -8.31
N THR A 395 -18.60 -14.12 -7.02
CA THR A 395 -18.41 -12.86 -6.29
C THR A 395 -17.18 -12.98 -5.38
N PRO A 396 -15.94 -12.85 -5.91
CA PRO A 396 -14.73 -13.21 -5.15
C PRO A 396 -14.48 -12.38 -3.88
N GLY A 397 -15.10 -11.20 -3.77
CA GLY A 397 -15.04 -10.34 -2.58
C GLY A 397 -16.24 -10.45 -1.63
N ASP A 398 -17.21 -11.32 -1.93
CA ASP A 398 -18.43 -11.46 -1.14
C ASP A 398 -18.98 -12.89 -1.19
N PHE A 399 -18.78 -13.64 -0.11
CA PHE A 399 -19.29 -14.98 0.13
C PHE A 399 -20.54 -14.94 1.03
N GLY A 400 -20.98 -13.75 1.41
CA GLY A 400 -22.17 -13.51 2.23
C GLY A 400 -23.46 -13.68 1.44
N GLN A 401 -24.55 -13.23 2.04
CA GLN A 401 -25.91 -13.33 1.51
C GLN A 401 -26.12 -12.54 0.20
N LEU A 402 -25.33 -11.49 -0.04
CA LEU A 402 -25.34 -10.72 -1.28
C LEU A 402 -24.47 -11.33 -2.39
N GLY A 403 -23.60 -12.28 -2.04
CA GLY A 403 -22.77 -13.04 -2.97
C GLY A 403 -23.49 -14.21 -3.65
N GLU A 404 -22.80 -14.84 -4.59
CA GLU A 404 -23.22 -16.13 -5.15
C GLU A 404 -22.84 -17.29 -4.22
N ARG A 405 -23.70 -18.32 -4.13
CA ARG A 405 -23.33 -19.56 -3.45
C ARG A 405 -22.24 -20.31 -4.23
N PRO A 406 -21.34 -21.04 -3.55
CA PRO A 406 -20.36 -21.87 -4.24
C PRO A 406 -21.05 -22.92 -5.09
N THR A 407 -20.66 -23.01 -6.37
CA THR A 407 -21.14 -24.08 -7.27
C THR A 407 -20.67 -25.46 -6.82
N HIS A 408 -19.45 -25.55 -6.28
CA HIS A 408 -18.83 -26.78 -5.78
C HIS A 408 -18.25 -26.53 -4.37
N PRO A 409 -19.07 -26.54 -3.31
CA PRO A 409 -18.62 -26.22 -1.96
C PRO A 409 -17.52 -27.17 -1.46
N GLU A 410 -17.67 -28.47 -1.69
CA GLU A 410 -16.67 -29.47 -1.27
C GLU A 410 -15.31 -29.28 -1.98
N LEU A 411 -15.33 -28.89 -3.26
CA LEU A 411 -14.12 -28.60 -4.01
C LEU A 411 -13.44 -27.31 -3.50
N LEU A 412 -14.22 -26.28 -3.18
CA LEU A 412 -13.70 -25.05 -2.59
C LEU A 412 -12.99 -25.34 -1.26
N ASP A 413 -13.64 -26.14 -0.41
CA ASP A 413 -13.09 -26.53 0.90
C ASP A 413 -11.83 -27.38 0.75
N TRP A 414 -11.82 -28.31 -0.20
CA TRP A 414 -10.64 -29.12 -0.50
C TRP A 414 -9.47 -28.27 -1.03
N LEU A 415 -9.72 -27.35 -1.96
CA LEU A 415 -8.69 -26.43 -2.47
C LEU A 415 -8.15 -25.50 -1.39
N ALA A 416 -9.03 -25.02 -0.50
CA ALA A 416 -8.67 -24.19 0.64
C ALA A 416 -7.79 -24.95 1.64
N ALA A 417 -8.15 -26.20 1.95
CA ALA A 417 -7.35 -27.10 2.79
C ALA A 417 -5.96 -27.34 2.19
N GLU A 418 -5.92 -27.61 0.88
CA GLU A 418 -4.70 -27.90 0.13
C GLU A 418 -3.74 -26.71 0.05
N LEU A 419 -4.28 -25.48 0.00
CA LEU A 419 -3.49 -24.25 -0.06
C LEU A 419 -2.66 -24.02 1.21
N PHE A 420 -3.19 -24.39 2.38
CA PHE A 420 -2.54 -24.22 3.69
C PHE A 420 -2.12 -25.55 4.34
N GLN A 421 -2.26 -26.68 3.63
CA GLN A 421 -2.05 -28.05 4.14
C GLN A 421 -2.77 -28.35 5.46
N VAL A 422 -3.99 -27.85 5.61
CA VAL A 422 -4.81 -28.18 6.77
C VAL A 422 -5.36 -29.60 6.55
N SER A 423 -5.03 -30.55 7.43
CA SER A 423 -5.58 -31.92 7.36
C SER A 423 -7.12 -31.89 7.25
N GLY A 424 -7.65 -32.59 6.25
CA GLY A 424 -9.02 -32.43 5.71
C GLY A 424 -10.21 -32.66 6.66
N THR A 425 -10.00 -32.87 7.94
CA THR A 425 -11.07 -32.99 8.95
C THR A 425 -11.42 -31.66 9.64
N ALA A 426 -10.59 -30.62 9.53
CA ALA A 426 -10.79 -29.35 10.25
C ALA A 426 -11.74 -28.35 9.56
N LEU A 427 -11.78 -28.33 8.23
CA LEU A 427 -12.61 -27.36 7.47
C LEU A 427 -14.08 -27.77 7.35
N ALA A 428 -14.39 -29.06 7.49
CA ALA A 428 -15.75 -29.61 7.40
C ALA A 428 -16.62 -29.28 8.62
N ALA A 429 -16.02 -28.94 9.78
CA ALA A 429 -16.74 -28.70 11.02
C ALA A 429 -17.50 -27.36 11.08
N GLY A 430 -17.29 -26.46 10.11
CA GLY A 430 -17.88 -25.12 10.10
C GLY A 430 -19.25 -24.98 9.41
N PHE A 431 -19.77 -26.02 8.74
CA PHE A 431 -20.86 -25.87 7.77
C PHE A 431 -21.95 -26.96 7.84
N SER A 432 -22.38 -27.33 9.04
CA SER A 432 -23.67 -28.03 9.17
C SER A 432 -24.81 -27.01 9.01
N GLN A 433 -25.37 -26.90 7.80
CA GLN A 433 -26.69 -26.31 7.60
C GLN A 433 -27.71 -27.06 8.47
N GLY A 434 -28.34 -26.32 9.39
CA GLY A 434 -29.62 -26.64 10.04
C GLY A 434 -30.07 -28.10 10.08
N LYS A 435 -29.63 -28.84 11.09
CA LYS A 435 -30.49 -29.75 11.87
C LYS A 435 -29.84 -29.96 13.23
N VAL A 436 -30.53 -29.48 14.28
CA VAL A 436 -30.19 -29.77 15.67
C VAL A 436 -30.71 -31.17 15.95
N ASP A 437 -29.86 -32.18 15.79
CA ASP A 437 -30.09 -33.46 16.43
C ASP A 437 -29.20 -33.49 17.68
N SER A 438 -29.88 -33.44 18.83
CA SER A 438 -29.30 -33.64 20.15
C SER A 438 -28.71 -35.05 20.25
N GLU A 439 -27.54 -35.15 20.87
CA GLU A 439 -26.82 -36.37 21.26
C GLU A 439 -25.70 -36.84 20.33
N SER A 440 -24.51 -36.24 20.52
CA SER A 440 -23.28 -37.05 20.49
C SER A 440 -22.18 -36.41 21.37
N PRO A 441 -21.60 -37.14 22.33
CA PRO A 441 -20.62 -36.59 23.26
C PRO A 441 -19.18 -36.74 22.72
N VAL A 442 -18.36 -35.73 23.03
CA VAL A 442 -16.88 -35.73 22.96
C VAL A 442 -16.25 -35.55 21.57
N ALA A 443 -16.18 -34.29 21.11
CA ALA A 443 -15.12 -33.86 20.21
C ALA A 443 -13.88 -33.53 21.05
N SER A 444 -12.98 -34.51 21.22
CA SER A 444 -11.65 -34.26 21.76
C SER A 444 -10.86 -33.44 20.75
N ALA A 445 -10.31 -32.32 21.22
CA ALA A 445 -9.43 -31.45 20.46
C ALA A 445 -8.21 -32.25 19.98
N ILE A 446 -8.15 -32.57 18.70
CA ILE A 446 -6.92 -33.02 18.06
C ILE A 446 -6.06 -31.77 17.82
N PRO A 447 -4.83 -31.68 18.36
CA PRO A 447 -3.97 -30.55 18.08
C PRO A 447 -3.53 -30.61 16.61
N LEU A 448 -3.94 -29.59 15.83
CA LEU A 448 -3.39 -29.33 14.50
C LEU A 448 -1.88 -29.07 14.65
N ARG A 449 -1.06 -29.88 13.96
CA ARG A 449 0.37 -29.60 13.81
C ARG A 449 0.51 -28.35 12.94
N VAL A 450 0.71 -27.21 13.59
CA VAL A 450 1.24 -25.99 12.96
C VAL A 450 2.72 -26.25 12.71
N GLY A 451 3.06 -26.58 11.47
CA GLY A 451 4.44 -26.62 11.00
C GLY A 451 4.65 -25.50 10.00
N THR A 452 5.78 -24.81 10.12
CA THR A 452 6.32 -23.77 9.22
C THR A 452 6.67 -24.31 7.82
N ASN A 453 5.79 -25.11 7.22
CA ASN A 453 5.95 -25.76 5.92
C ASN A 453 5.07 -25.09 4.86
N GLY A 454 4.84 -23.78 4.98
CA GLY A 454 4.04 -23.02 4.03
C GLY A 454 4.60 -23.16 2.62
N HIS A 455 3.74 -23.42 1.64
CA HIS A 455 4.10 -23.37 0.23
C HIS A 455 3.68 -22.03 -0.35
N GLY A 456 4.40 -21.54 -1.36
CA GLY A 456 3.95 -20.41 -2.15
C GLY A 456 2.83 -20.79 -3.14
N PHE A 457 2.37 -19.79 -3.89
CA PHE A 457 1.24 -19.92 -4.81
C PHE A 457 1.49 -20.89 -5.97
N LYS A 458 2.75 -21.12 -6.38
CA LYS A 458 3.07 -21.96 -7.55
C LYS A 458 2.59 -23.40 -7.39
N ARG A 459 2.57 -23.92 -6.16
CA ARG A 459 2.04 -25.26 -5.88
C ARG A 459 0.57 -25.39 -6.25
N GLN A 460 -0.27 -24.43 -5.87
CA GLN A 460 -1.69 -24.45 -6.20
C GLN A 460 -1.91 -24.24 -7.69
N HIS A 461 -1.15 -23.36 -8.35
CA HIS A 461 -1.24 -23.21 -9.80
C HIS A 461 -0.89 -24.52 -10.53
N ARG A 462 0.18 -25.20 -10.12
CA ARG A 462 0.56 -26.50 -10.67
C ARG A 462 -0.57 -27.52 -10.53
N LEU A 463 -1.16 -27.61 -9.35
CA LEU A 463 -2.30 -28.49 -9.08
C LEU A 463 -3.47 -28.21 -10.03
N LEU A 464 -3.89 -26.95 -10.13
CA LEU A 464 -4.99 -26.55 -11.00
C LEU A 464 -4.67 -26.81 -12.47
N MET A 465 -3.51 -26.39 -12.95
CA MET A 465 -3.12 -26.50 -14.35
C MET A 465 -2.91 -27.95 -14.81
N THR A 466 -2.47 -28.84 -13.92
CA THR A 466 -2.31 -30.27 -14.25
C THR A 466 -3.58 -31.09 -14.10
N SER A 467 -4.65 -30.51 -13.56
CA SER A 467 -5.95 -31.18 -13.43
C SER A 467 -6.58 -31.53 -14.78
N THR A 468 -7.37 -32.61 -14.79
CA THR A 468 -8.17 -32.97 -15.97
C THR A 468 -9.10 -31.84 -16.38
N THR A 469 -9.70 -31.13 -15.41
CA THR A 469 -10.64 -30.02 -15.64
C THR A 469 -10.00 -28.85 -16.39
N TYR A 470 -8.80 -28.43 -16.00
CA TYR A 470 -8.09 -27.34 -16.69
C TYR A 470 -7.68 -27.71 -18.12
N ARG A 471 -7.39 -28.99 -18.36
CA ARG A 471 -6.92 -29.52 -19.64
C ARG A 471 -8.04 -29.89 -20.60
N GLN A 472 -9.31 -29.67 -20.23
CA GLN A 472 -10.43 -29.95 -21.12
C GLN A 472 -10.41 -29.06 -22.37
N SER A 473 -10.99 -29.55 -23.46
CA SER A 473 -11.22 -28.74 -24.66
C SER A 473 -12.29 -27.68 -24.39
N ALA A 474 -12.18 -26.53 -25.04
CA ALA A 474 -13.23 -25.50 -25.05
C ALA A 474 -14.31 -25.78 -26.11
N ALA A 475 -14.17 -26.83 -26.92
CA ALA A 475 -15.13 -27.20 -27.95
C ALA A 475 -16.52 -27.45 -27.33
N ARG A 476 -17.55 -26.87 -27.95
CA ARG A 476 -18.93 -27.16 -27.57
C ARG A 476 -19.32 -28.55 -28.06
N ARG A 477 -19.70 -29.40 -27.12
CA ARG A 477 -20.14 -30.77 -27.40
C ARG A 477 -21.63 -30.89 -27.08
N PRO A 478 -22.49 -31.26 -28.05
CA PRO A 478 -23.94 -31.26 -27.87
C PRO A 478 -24.41 -32.04 -26.63
N GLU A 479 -23.76 -33.17 -26.32
CA GLU A 479 -24.09 -34.00 -25.17
C GLU A 479 -23.84 -33.31 -23.82
N LEU A 480 -22.81 -32.46 -23.75
CA LEU A 480 -22.53 -31.67 -22.54
C LEU A 480 -23.34 -30.39 -22.49
N GLU A 481 -23.62 -29.77 -23.63
CA GLU A 481 -24.43 -28.56 -23.70
C GLU A 481 -25.88 -28.82 -23.29
N ALA A 482 -26.38 -30.04 -23.49
CA ALA A 482 -27.68 -30.47 -22.99
C ALA A 482 -27.74 -30.57 -21.45
N VAL A 483 -26.62 -30.92 -20.79
CA VAL A 483 -26.56 -31.13 -19.33
C VAL A 483 -26.09 -29.87 -18.58
N ASP A 484 -25.13 -29.15 -19.17
CA ASP A 484 -24.51 -27.96 -18.61
C ASP A 484 -24.35 -26.85 -19.67
N PRO A 485 -25.46 -26.25 -20.13
CA PRO A 485 -25.42 -25.24 -21.18
C PRO A 485 -24.61 -24.00 -20.77
N SER A 486 -24.59 -23.69 -19.47
CA SER A 486 -23.90 -22.54 -18.89
C SER A 486 -22.45 -22.78 -18.49
N ASN A 487 -21.94 -24.01 -18.67
CA ASN A 487 -20.62 -24.45 -18.23
C ASN A 487 -20.37 -24.27 -16.71
N GLN A 488 -21.42 -24.38 -15.89
CA GLN A 488 -21.34 -24.28 -14.42
C GLN A 488 -20.66 -25.48 -13.77
N LEU A 489 -20.76 -26.65 -14.38
CA LEU A 489 -20.15 -27.91 -13.92
C LEU A 489 -18.77 -28.15 -14.55
N PHE A 490 -18.24 -27.16 -15.30
CA PHE A 490 -16.95 -27.25 -15.97
C PHE A 490 -16.82 -28.49 -16.87
N GLY A 491 -17.87 -28.78 -17.66
CA GLY A 491 -17.85 -29.85 -18.67
C GLY A 491 -16.96 -29.55 -19.89
N ARG A 492 -16.57 -28.28 -20.06
CA ARG A 492 -15.56 -27.83 -21.03
C ARG A 492 -14.70 -26.72 -20.41
N MET A 493 -13.55 -26.44 -21.02
CA MET A 493 -12.77 -25.25 -20.66
C MET A 493 -13.51 -23.99 -21.11
N SER A 494 -13.58 -23.00 -20.22
CA SER A 494 -14.21 -21.70 -20.54
C SER A 494 -13.39 -20.95 -21.58
N VAL A 495 -14.04 -20.47 -22.63
CA VAL A 495 -13.41 -19.54 -23.58
C VAL A 495 -13.17 -18.22 -22.85
N ARG A 496 -11.94 -17.73 -22.91
CA ARG A 496 -11.55 -16.46 -22.29
C ARG A 496 -11.27 -15.43 -23.36
N ARG A 497 -11.76 -14.22 -23.16
CA ARG A 497 -11.34 -13.07 -23.95
C ARG A 497 -9.86 -12.83 -23.68
N LEU A 498 -9.08 -12.58 -24.74
CA LEU A 498 -7.70 -12.14 -24.58
C LEU A 498 -7.70 -10.72 -24.02
N ASP A 499 -6.90 -10.50 -23.00
CA ASP A 499 -6.66 -9.17 -22.44
C ASP A 499 -5.96 -8.29 -23.49
N ALA A 500 -6.18 -6.97 -23.43
CA ALA A 500 -5.68 -6.03 -24.44
C ALA A 500 -4.15 -6.05 -24.55
N GLU A 501 -3.48 -6.27 -23.42
CA GLU A 501 -2.03 -6.41 -23.30
C GLU A 501 -1.54 -7.65 -24.06
N VAL A 502 -2.21 -8.80 -23.87
CA VAL A 502 -1.86 -10.04 -24.60
C VAL A 502 -2.06 -9.86 -26.10
N LEU A 503 -3.11 -9.14 -26.49
CA LEU A 503 -3.38 -8.80 -27.89
C LEU A 503 -2.29 -7.89 -28.47
N ARG A 504 -1.91 -6.84 -27.73
CA ARG A 504 -0.82 -5.93 -28.10
C ARG A 504 0.51 -6.67 -28.24
N ASP A 505 0.89 -7.44 -27.23
CA ASP A 505 2.16 -8.18 -27.21
C ASP A 505 2.23 -9.19 -28.36
N ARG A 506 1.10 -9.82 -28.71
CA ARG A 506 0.99 -10.71 -29.87
C ARG A 506 1.08 -10.00 -31.21
N VAL A 507 0.71 -8.72 -31.28
CA VAL A 507 0.85 -7.90 -32.49
C VAL A 507 2.27 -7.38 -32.63
N LEU A 508 2.98 -7.17 -31.52
CA LEU A 508 4.35 -6.64 -31.50
C LEU A 508 5.44 -7.73 -31.61
N ALA A 509 5.13 -8.97 -31.23
CA ALA A 509 6.02 -10.14 -31.31
C ALA A 509 5.88 -10.88 -32.65
#